data_AF-X0PGK0-F1
#
_entry.id   AF-X0PGK0-F1
#
_cell.length_a   1.000
_cell.length_b   1.000
_cell.length_c   1.000
_cell.angle_alpha   90.00
_cell.angle_beta   90.00
_cell.angle_gamma   90.00
#
_symmetry.space_group_name_H-M   'P 1'
#
loop_
_entity.id
_entity.type
_entity.pdbx_description
1 polymer ?
#
loop_
_entity_poly.entity_id
_entity_poly.type
_entity_poly.pdbx_seq_one_letter_code
_entity_poly.pdbx_strand_id
1 'polypeptide(L)'
;MKTKNDMSEADFQKLVQIALSDLQIRRTLLENEVASVNEEMRSLEKDAKLDQLDMRIRAVQADYEHYRQFNRTTEAVNIDQQY
;
A
#
# COMPACT_ATOMS: atom_id res chain seq x y z
N MET A 1 4.75 8.82 24.69
CA MET A 1 4.32 8.47 23.33
C MET A 1 2.84 8.83 23.24
N LYS A 2 2.44 9.75 22.36
CA LYS A 2 1.04 10.18 22.27
C LYS A 2 0.16 8.99 21.91
N THR A 3 -0.88 8.74 22.70
CA THR A 3 -1.79 7.62 22.48
C THR A 3 -2.93 8.05 21.56
N LYS A 4 -3.73 7.11 21.04
CA LYS A 4 -4.87 7.38 20.15
C LYS A 4 -5.86 8.44 20.69
N ASN A 5 -5.86 8.67 22.01
CA ASN A 5 -6.67 9.67 22.69
C ASN A 5 -6.16 11.13 22.54
N ASP A 6 -4.94 11.33 22.02
CA ASP A 6 -4.35 12.66 21.81
C ASP A 6 -4.53 13.18 20.37
N MET A 7 -5.25 12.45 19.51
CA MET A 7 -5.38 12.73 18.08
C MET A 7 -6.84 12.91 17.69
N SER A 8 -7.15 13.98 16.95
CA SER A 8 -8.47 14.14 16.39
C SER A 8 -8.73 13.08 15.31
N GLU A 9 -9.99 12.68 15.12
CA GLU A 9 -10.35 11.79 14.01
C GLU A 9 -9.87 12.35 12.65
N ALA A 10 -9.92 13.67 12.46
CA ALA A 10 -9.45 14.31 11.24
C ALA A 10 -7.93 14.10 11.02
N ASP A 11 -7.13 14.16 12.07
CA ASP A 11 -5.69 13.93 11.96
C ASP A 11 -5.38 12.44 11.75
N PHE A 12 -6.15 11.55 12.36
CA PHE A 12 -6.06 10.11 12.08
C PHE A 12 -6.36 9.80 10.61
N GLN A 13 -7.44 10.36 10.05
CA GLN A 13 -7.79 10.18 8.64
C GLN A 13 -6.70 10.71 7.70
N LYS A 14 -6.08 11.85 7.99
CA LYS A 14 -4.93 12.35 7.21
C LYS A 14 -3.76 11.37 7.25
N LEU A 15 -3.43 10.81 8.42
CA LEU A 15 -2.36 9.82 8.53
C LEU A 15 -2.67 8.54 7.76
N VAL A 16 -3.92 8.08 7.76
CA VAL A 16 -4.36 6.94 6.94
C VAL A 16 -4.16 7.26 5.45
N GLN A 17 -4.53 8.44 4.98
CA GLN A 17 -4.33 8.83 3.57
C GLN A 17 -2.84 8.88 3.17
N ILE A 18 -1.99 9.43 4.05
CA ILE A 18 -0.55 9.49 3.84
C ILE A 18 0.03 8.07 3.77
N ALA A 19 -0.36 7.19 4.70
CA ALA A 19 0.09 5.81 4.72
C ALA A 19 -0.33 5.04 3.46
N LEU A 20 -1.58 5.20 3.01
CA LEU A 20 -2.07 4.58 1.78
C LEU A 20 -1.31 5.07 0.54
N SER A 21 -1.01 6.37 0.49
CA SER A 21 -0.24 6.97 -0.62
C SER A 21 1.21 6.47 -0.63
N ASP A 22 1.87 6.39 0.52
CA ASP A 22 3.23 5.83 0.66
C ASP A 22 3.27 4.36 0.25
N LEU A 23 2.31 3.54 0.69
CA LEU A 23 2.21 2.13 0.32
C LEU A 23 2.00 1.94 -1.19
N GLN A 24 1.20 2.79 -1.83
CA GLN A 24 1.07 2.80 -3.29
C GLN A 24 2.39 3.10 -3.99
N ILE A 25 3.11 4.14 -3.54
CA ILE A 25 4.42 4.50 -4.10
C ILE A 25 5.39 3.34 -3.95
N ARG A 26 5.48 2.73 -2.77
CA ARG A 26 6.36 1.57 -2.52
C ARG A 26 6.03 0.40 -3.42
N ARG A 27 4.74 0.12 -3.64
CA ARG A 27 4.31 -0.93 -4.57
C ARG A 27 4.79 -0.63 -5.99
N THR A 28 4.59 0.59 -6.49
CA THR A 28 5.06 0.99 -7.82
C THR A 28 6.57 0.85 -7.97
N LEU A 29 7.35 1.22 -6.94
CA LEU A 29 8.81 1.05 -6.96
C LEU A 29 9.22 -0.43 -7.03
N LEU A 30 8.54 -1.31 -6.29
CA LEU A 30 8.79 -2.75 -6.33
C LEU A 30 8.41 -3.35 -7.70
N GLU A 31 7.28 -2.93 -8.28
CA GLU A 31 6.84 -3.35 -9.62
C GLU A 31 7.85 -2.91 -10.70
N ASN A 32 8.43 -1.72 -10.57
CA ASN A 32 9.51 -1.26 -11.45
C ASN A 32 10.78 -2.10 -11.29
N GLU A 33 11.14 -2.48 -10.06
CA GLU A 33 12.28 -3.36 -9.80
C GLU A 33 12.05 -4.75 -10.42
N VAL A 34 10.82 -5.29 -10.35
CA VAL A 34 10.45 -6.55 -11.04
C VAL A 34 10.63 -6.42 -12.55
N ALA A 35 10.25 -5.28 -13.15
CA ALA A 35 10.43 -5.06 -14.58
C ALA A 35 11.93 -5.05 -14.96
N SER A 36 12.77 -4.31 -14.24
CA SER A 36 14.23 -4.25 -14.50
C SER A 36 14.90 -5.62 -14.30
N VAL A 37 14.56 -6.36 -13.23
CA VAL A 37 15.05 -7.73 -13.02
C VAL A 37 14.69 -8.65 -14.18
N ASN A 38 13.49 -8.47 -14.75
CA ASN A 38 13.06 -9.27 -15.89
C ASN A 38 13.87 -9.03 -17.15
N GLU A 39 14.35 -7.80 -17.36
CA GLU A 39 15.14 -7.38 -18.52
C GLU A 39 16.63 -7.67 -18.38
N GLU A 40 17.20 -7.57 -17.18
CA GLU A 40 18.66 -7.45 -17.00
C GLU A 40 19.38 -8.72 -16.47
N MET A 41 18.68 -9.65 -15.82
CA MET A 41 19.32 -10.76 -15.09
C MET A 41 19.17 -12.17 -15.70
N ARG A 42 20.18 -13.01 -15.44
CA ARG A 42 20.21 -14.45 -15.79
C ARG A 42 19.26 -15.25 -14.90
N SER A 43 18.78 -16.41 -15.37
CA SER A 43 17.59 -17.08 -14.79
C SER A 43 17.67 -17.43 -13.31
N LEU A 44 18.76 -18.05 -12.82
CA LEU A 44 18.81 -18.51 -11.41
C LEU A 44 18.84 -17.35 -10.40
N GLU A 45 19.60 -16.30 -10.67
CA GLU A 45 19.65 -15.10 -9.81
C GLU A 45 18.37 -14.27 -9.96
N LYS A 46 17.79 -14.28 -11.15
CA LYS A 46 16.49 -13.68 -11.45
C LYS A 46 15.37 -14.32 -10.65
N ASP A 47 15.24 -15.64 -10.65
CA ASP A 47 14.16 -16.34 -9.95
C ASP A 47 14.19 -16.04 -8.44
N ALA A 48 15.36 -16.15 -7.82
CA ALA A 48 15.52 -15.84 -6.39
C ALA A 48 15.19 -14.37 -6.05
N LYS A 49 15.55 -13.43 -6.94
CA LYS A 49 15.24 -12.01 -6.75
C LYS A 49 13.75 -11.73 -6.95
N LEU A 50 13.12 -12.34 -7.95
CA LEU A 50 11.69 -12.21 -8.22
C LEU A 50 10.87 -12.73 -7.04
N ASP A 51 11.24 -13.88 -6.46
CA ASP A 51 10.57 -14.41 -5.26
C ASP A 51 10.63 -13.43 -4.08
N GLN A 52 11.78 -12.79 -3.85
CA GLN A 52 11.93 -11.78 -2.81
C GLN A 52 11.07 -10.54 -3.07
N LEU A 53 10.98 -10.10 -4.32
CA LEU A 53 10.17 -8.96 -4.72
C LEU A 53 8.68 -9.28 -4.55
N ASP A 54 8.25 -10.46 -4.96
CA ASP A 54 6.88 -10.95 -4.79
C ASP A 54 6.46 -10.96 -3.31
N MET A 55 7.32 -11.46 -2.42
CA MET A 55 7.06 -11.45 -0.98
C MET A 55 6.86 -10.02 -0.45
N ARG A 56 7.69 -9.07 -0.91
CA ARG A 56 7.59 -7.67 -0.50
C ARG A 56 6.32 -6.99 -1.03
N ILE A 57 5.97 -7.26 -2.29
CA ILE A 57 4.74 -6.74 -2.91
C ILE A 57 3.52 -7.24 -2.13
N ARG A 58 3.47 -8.54 -1.79
CA ARG A 58 2.37 -9.09 -0.98
C ARG A 58 2.28 -8.46 0.40
N ALA A 59 3.41 -8.19 1.06
CA ALA A 59 3.42 -7.52 2.36
C ALA A 59 2.87 -6.09 2.27
N VAL A 60 3.33 -5.30 1.29
CA VAL A 60 2.84 -3.93 1.05
C VAL A 60 1.34 -3.95 0.72
N GLN A 61 0.88 -4.93 -0.06
CA GLN A 61 -0.53 -5.07 -0.40
C GLN A 61 -1.38 -5.42 0.82
N ALA A 62 -0.92 -6.34 1.68
CA ALA A 62 -1.62 -6.68 2.92
C ALA A 62 -1.74 -5.47 3.86
N ASP A 63 -0.66 -4.69 4.01
CA ASP A 63 -0.68 -3.44 4.79
C ASP A 63 -1.65 -2.43 4.19
N TYR A 64 -1.64 -2.25 2.87
CA TYR A 64 -2.55 -1.35 2.18
C TYR A 64 -4.01 -1.76 2.40
N GLU A 65 -4.34 -3.04 2.24
CA GLU A 65 -5.67 -3.59 2.49
C GLU A 65 -6.12 -3.41 3.94
N HIS A 66 -5.19 -3.55 4.90
CA HIS A 66 -5.45 -3.26 6.31
C HIS A 66 -5.79 -1.78 6.53
N TYR A 67 -4.94 -0.86 6.07
CA TYR A 67 -5.16 0.57 6.30
C TYR A 67 -6.37 1.12 5.55
N ARG A 68 -6.72 0.53 4.40
CA ARG A 68 -7.89 0.91 3.62
C ARG A 68 -9.19 0.77 4.41
N GLN A 69 -9.27 -0.18 5.35
CA GLN A 69 -10.43 -0.39 6.20
C GLN A 69 -10.72 0.80 7.14
N PHE A 70 -9.71 1.67 7.39
CA PHE A 70 -9.86 2.85 8.23
C PHE A 70 -10.13 4.14 7.44
N ASN A 71 -10.07 4.07 6.10
CA ASN A 71 -10.30 5.22 5.23
C ASN A 71 -11.81 5.45 5.04
N ARG A 72 -12.37 6.34 5.88
CA ARG A 72 -13.79 6.69 5.87
C ARG A 72 -14.22 7.48 4.63
N THR A 73 -13.27 8.06 3.89
CA THR A 73 -13.58 8.82 2.67
C THR A 73 -14.17 7.93 1.57
N THR A 74 -13.86 6.62 1.59
CA THR A 74 -14.32 5.66 0.58
C THR A 74 -15.76 5.15 0.80
N GLU A 75 -16.28 5.21 2.03
CA GLU A 75 -17.62 4.69 2.36
C GLU A 75 -18.72 5.76 2.20
N ALA A 76 -18.38 7.05 2.31
CA ALA A 76 -19.34 8.14 2.21
C ALA A 76 -19.77 8.50 0.76
N VAL A 77 -19.12 7.93 -0.27
CA VAL A 77 -19.38 8.29 -1.68
C VAL A 77 -20.44 7.40 -2.36
N ASN A 78 -20.92 6.34 -1.71
CA ASN A 78 -21.85 5.36 -2.33
C ASN A 78 -23.24 5.28 -1.68
N ILE A 79 -23.74 6.35 -1.04
CA ILE A 79 -25.09 6.35 -0.45
C ILE A 79 -26.04 7.38 -1.12
N ASP A 80 -25.52 8.34 -1.90
CA ASP A 80 -26.34 9.40 -2.51
C ASP A 80 -26.68 9.21 -4.01
N GLN A 81 -26.55 8.00 -4.57
CA GLN A 81 -26.93 7.72 -5.98
C GLN A 81 -28.15 6.79 -6.16
N GLN A 82 -28.98 6.61 -5.13
CA GLN A 82 -30.25 5.90 -5.28
C GLN A 82 -31.41 6.64 -4.63
N TYR A 83 -31.84 7.77 -5.20
CA TYR A 83 -33.24 8.23 -5.18
C TYR A 83 -33.52 9.12 -6.38
#